data_AF-A0A935EUI6-F1
#
_entry.id   AF-A0A935EUI6-F1
#
_cell.length_a   1.000
_cell.length_b   1.000
_cell.length_c   1.000
_cell.angle_alpha   90.00
_cell.angle_beta   90.00
_cell.angle_gamma   90.00
#
_symmetry.space_group_name_H-M   'P 1'
#
loop_
_entity.id
_entity.type
_entity.pdbx_description
1 polymer ?
#
loop_
_entity_poly.entity_id
_entity_poly.type
_entity_poly.pdbx_seq_one_letter_code
_entity_poly.pdbx_strand_id
1 'polypeptide(L)'
;MIKRTAIVAVFGLIALGTSAFADDGKDESGKGKQRQEERSSYFHQHGHARIPNGHLPPPGECRIWYPDRPAGHQPPPFKCGEARGRVEPGGWLITPGSRPQEVEVSVYDPRRPGIVIDVGIFDARTGSMIRIVGTK
;
A
#
# COMPACT_ATOMS: atom_id res chain seq x y z
N MET A 1 75.33 -27.31 -12.91
CA MET A 1 76.36 -26.60 -12.11
C MET A 1 76.71 -25.30 -12.82
N ILE A 2 76.90 -24.21 -12.06
CA ILE A 2 77.59 -22.94 -12.43
C ILE A 2 76.75 -21.95 -13.27
N LYS A 3 76.68 -20.64 -13.01
CA LYS A 3 77.04 -19.75 -11.89
C LYS A 3 76.27 -18.42 -12.09
N ARG A 4 76.12 -17.69 -10.98
CA ARG A 4 75.58 -16.34 -10.79
C ARG A 4 76.40 -15.24 -11.49
N THR A 5 75.74 -14.09 -11.74
CA THR A 5 76.14 -12.65 -11.60
C THR A 5 75.80 -11.84 -12.86
N ALA A 6 74.76 -10.99 -12.88
CA ALA A 6 74.53 -9.68 -12.23
C ALA A 6 75.06 -8.49 -13.05
N ILE A 7 74.14 -7.67 -13.61
CA ILE A 7 74.38 -6.27 -13.94
C ILE A 7 73.22 -5.43 -13.37
N VAL A 8 73.60 -4.55 -12.45
CA VAL A 8 72.90 -3.38 -11.89
C VAL A 8 73.01 -2.25 -12.95
N ALA A 9 72.11 -1.32 -13.23
CA ALA A 9 71.07 -0.58 -12.51
C ALA A 9 70.09 0.00 -13.56
N VAL A 10 68.90 0.45 -13.16
CA VAL A 10 68.50 1.87 -13.17
C VAL A 10 67.25 1.98 -12.30
N PHE A 11 67.38 2.67 -11.18
CA PHE A 11 66.26 3.21 -10.43
C PHE A 11 65.64 4.35 -11.22
N GLY A 12 64.33 4.35 -11.43
CA GLY A 12 63.65 5.52 -11.99
C GLY A 12 62.15 5.35 -12.16
N LEU A 13 61.40 6.07 -11.30
CA LEU A 13 60.00 6.47 -11.40
C LEU A 13 58.92 5.44 -11.02
N ILE A 14 58.55 5.51 -9.74
CA ILE A 14 57.22 5.13 -9.23
C ILE A 14 56.20 6.09 -9.85
N ALA A 15 55.32 5.58 -10.71
CA ALA A 15 54.05 6.21 -11.03
C ALA A 15 52.93 5.33 -10.49
N LEU A 16 52.25 5.82 -9.47
CA LEU A 16 50.98 5.29 -8.98
C LEU A 16 49.90 5.56 -10.03
N GLY A 17 49.18 4.54 -10.47
CA GLY A 17 48.03 4.69 -11.37
C GLY A 17 47.38 3.36 -11.69
N THR A 18 46.28 3.05 -11.02
CA THR A 18 45.45 1.85 -11.19
C THR A 18 44.63 1.89 -12.48
N SER A 19 44.49 0.76 -13.17
CA SER A 19 43.21 0.43 -13.83
C SER A 19 43.03 -1.09 -13.98
N ALA A 20 41.81 -1.50 -13.61
CA ALA A 20 41.38 -2.83 -13.29
C ALA A 20 41.07 -3.70 -14.52
N PHE A 21 41.09 -5.01 -14.29
CA PHE A 21 40.65 -6.05 -15.21
C PHE A 21 39.12 -6.09 -15.35
N ALA A 22 38.68 -6.15 -16.61
CA ALA A 22 37.62 -7.00 -17.20
C ALA A 22 36.17 -7.04 -16.65
N ASP A 23 35.26 -7.01 -17.63
CA ASP A 23 34.00 -7.75 -17.78
C ASP A 23 32.91 -7.61 -16.69
N ASP A 24 31.79 -6.97 -17.06
CA ASP A 24 30.57 -7.71 -17.35
C ASP A 24 29.51 -6.76 -17.94
N GLY A 25 28.78 -7.24 -18.94
CA GLY A 25 27.65 -6.52 -19.50
C GLY A 25 26.57 -6.34 -18.45
N LYS A 26 26.40 -5.12 -17.94
CA LYS A 26 25.15 -4.71 -17.31
C LYS A 26 24.29 -4.03 -18.37
N ASP A 27 23.32 -4.78 -18.87
CA ASP A 27 22.09 -4.21 -19.35
C ASP A 27 21.47 -3.39 -18.21
N GLU A 28 21.77 -2.09 -18.18
CA GLU A 28 20.93 -1.12 -17.47
C GLU A 28 19.63 -0.95 -18.26
N SER A 29 18.89 -2.06 -18.42
CA SER A 29 17.44 -1.98 -18.52
C SER A 29 16.96 -1.55 -17.15
N GLY A 30 17.10 -0.25 -16.89
CA GLY A 30 16.26 0.49 -15.97
C GLY A 30 14.83 0.41 -16.46
N LYS A 31 14.23 -0.77 -16.40
CA LYS A 31 12.81 -0.94 -16.13
C LYS A 31 12.61 -0.32 -14.76
N GLY A 32 12.49 1.01 -14.76
CA GLY A 32 11.92 1.77 -13.68
C GLY A 32 10.73 0.96 -13.21
N LYS A 33 10.76 0.59 -11.95
CA LYS A 33 9.74 -0.16 -11.22
C LYS A 33 8.44 0.67 -11.18
N GLN A 34 7.85 0.95 -12.34
CA GLN A 34 6.51 1.53 -12.47
C GLN A 34 5.42 0.49 -12.15
N ARG A 35 5.79 -0.66 -11.61
CA ARG A 35 4.88 -1.68 -11.08
C ARG A 35 5.00 -1.85 -9.55
N GLN A 36 5.86 -1.09 -8.88
CA GLN A 36 5.98 -1.10 -7.42
C GLN A 36 5.39 0.18 -6.80
N GLU A 37 4.50 0.84 -7.54
CA GLU A 37 3.48 1.74 -7.01
C GLU A 37 2.09 1.08 -7.07
N GLU A 38 2.07 -0.26 -7.00
CA GLU A 38 1.14 -0.96 -6.11
C GLU A 38 1.53 -0.57 -4.67
N ARG A 39 1.37 0.73 -4.38
CA ARG A 39 1.51 1.35 -3.07
C ARG A 39 0.66 0.50 -2.17
N SER A 40 1.30 -0.15 -1.20
CA SER A 40 0.68 -0.93 -0.14
C SER A 40 -0.60 -0.24 0.34
N SER A 41 -1.74 -0.60 -0.27
CA SER A 41 -2.99 0.07 0.00
C SER A 41 -3.37 -0.27 1.45
N TYR A 42 -4.19 0.56 2.08
CA TYR A 42 -4.66 0.29 3.44
C TYR A 42 -5.20 -1.14 3.54
N PHE A 43 -5.98 -1.54 2.53
CA PHE A 43 -6.55 -2.87 2.42
C PHE A 43 -5.52 -3.99 2.21
N HIS A 44 -4.37 -3.72 1.59
CA HIS A 44 -3.29 -4.71 1.53
C HIS A 44 -2.59 -4.91 2.87
N GLN A 45 -2.35 -3.83 3.63
CA GLN A 45 -1.72 -3.91 4.96
C GLN A 45 -2.67 -4.54 5.98
N HIS A 46 -3.94 -4.17 5.89
CA HIS A 46 -5.00 -4.68 6.72
C HIS A 46 -5.80 -5.73 5.94
N GLY A 47 -5.16 -6.69 5.26
CA GLY A 47 -5.84 -7.71 4.41
C GLY A 47 -6.94 -8.53 5.11
N HIS A 48 -7.01 -8.46 6.44
CA HIS A 48 -8.03 -9.04 7.29
C HIS A 48 -9.15 -8.05 7.68
N ALA A 49 -9.15 -6.83 7.15
CA ALA A 49 -10.13 -5.74 7.28
C ALA A 49 -11.47 -6.14 6.62
N ARG A 50 -12.01 -7.27 7.07
CA ARG A 50 -13.34 -7.73 6.73
C ARG A 50 -14.29 -7.02 7.66
N ILE A 51 -15.30 -6.36 7.10
CA ILE A 51 -16.47 -5.98 7.88
C ILE A 51 -17.17 -7.29 8.23
N PRO A 52 -17.32 -7.66 9.52
CA PRO A 52 -17.93 -8.93 9.87
C PRO A 52 -19.33 -9.06 9.26
N ASN A 53 -19.73 -10.28 8.91
CA ASN A 53 -21.08 -10.54 8.42
C ASN A 53 -22.14 -10.02 9.40
N GLY A 54 -23.22 -9.47 8.85
CA GLY A 54 -24.30 -8.85 9.64
C GLY A 54 -23.99 -7.44 10.16
N HIS A 55 -22.82 -6.87 9.85
CA HIS A 55 -22.44 -5.52 10.30
C HIS A 55 -22.44 -4.47 9.18
N LEU A 56 -22.76 -4.87 7.95
CA LEU A 56 -23.03 -3.95 6.86
C LEU A 56 -24.36 -3.22 7.07
N PRO A 57 -24.52 -1.98 6.53
CA PRO A 57 -25.81 -1.32 6.53
C PRO A 57 -26.84 -2.13 5.72
N PRO A 58 -28.13 -2.02 6.05
CA PRO A 58 -29.17 -2.55 5.17
C PRO A 58 -29.16 -1.83 3.81
N PRO A 59 -29.79 -2.42 2.77
CA PRO A 59 -29.82 -1.82 1.44
C PRO A 59 -30.37 -0.38 1.45
N GLY A 60 -29.64 0.55 0.82
CA GLY A 60 -30.00 1.97 0.73
C GLY A 60 -29.55 2.83 1.92
N GLU A 61 -28.97 2.22 2.95
CA GLU A 61 -28.41 2.93 4.09
C GLU A 61 -26.88 3.00 4.05
N CYS A 62 -26.36 3.99 4.76
CA CYS A 62 -24.94 4.24 4.98
C CYS A 62 -24.59 3.85 6.42
N ARG A 63 -23.30 3.59 6.68
CA ARG A 63 -22.83 3.30 8.04
C ARG A 63 -21.41 3.80 8.24
N ILE A 64 -21.14 4.34 9.43
CA ILE A 64 -19.77 4.57 9.89
C ILE A 64 -19.33 3.34 10.69
N TRP A 65 -18.14 2.83 10.38
CA TRP A 65 -17.56 1.67 11.05
C TRP A 65 -16.17 2.01 11.58
N TYR A 66 -15.88 1.64 12.82
CA TYR A 66 -14.57 1.86 13.43
C TYR A 66 -13.92 0.51 13.73
N PRO A 67 -12.85 0.10 13.02
CA PRO A 67 -12.23 -1.21 13.21
C PRO A 67 -11.82 -1.52 14.65
N ASP A 68 -11.41 -0.48 15.39
CA ASP A 68 -10.95 -0.61 16.78
C ASP A 68 -12.08 -0.61 17.81
N ARG A 69 -13.36 -0.54 17.38
CA ARG A 69 -14.52 -0.60 18.27
C ARG A 69 -15.19 -1.97 18.24
N PRO A 70 -15.59 -2.52 19.41
CA PRO A 70 -16.43 -3.71 19.44
C PRO A 70 -17.74 -3.50 18.69
N ALA A 71 -18.27 -4.56 18.08
CA ALA A 71 -19.51 -4.56 17.29
C ALA A 71 -20.69 -3.82 17.95
N GLY A 72 -20.93 -4.07 19.24
CA GLY A 72 -22.02 -3.45 20.01
C GLY A 72 -21.82 -1.95 20.32
N HIS A 73 -20.62 -1.41 20.09
CA HIS A 73 -20.29 0.00 20.30
C HIS A 73 -20.20 0.78 18.98
N GLN A 74 -20.56 0.13 17.88
CA GLN A 74 -20.54 0.75 16.57
C GLN A 74 -21.74 1.68 16.41
N PRO A 75 -21.59 2.81 15.71
CA PRO A 75 -22.73 3.62 15.34
C PRO A 75 -23.79 2.79 14.61
N PRO A 76 -25.09 3.08 14.82
CA PRO A 76 -26.14 2.45 14.02
C PRO A 76 -25.99 2.86 12.55
N PRO A 77 -26.67 2.22 11.59
CA PRO A 77 -26.81 2.74 10.23
C PRO A 77 -27.57 4.09 10.17
N PHE A 78 -27.60 4.72 8.99
CA PHE A 78 -28.31 5.98 8.70
C PHE A 78 -28.69 6.09 7.22
N LYS A 79 -29.64 6.97 6.88
CA LYS A 79 -29.93 7.20 5.46
C LYS A 79 -28.76 7.89 4.77
N CYS A 80 -28.40 7.41 3.59
CA CYS A 80 -27.37 8.07 2.81
C CYS A 80 -27.77 9.51 2.45
N GLY A 81 -26.82 10.43 2.53
CA GLY A 81 -27.04 11.86 2.29
C GLY A 81 -27.51 12.64 3.52
N GLU A 82 -27.92 11.98 4.61
CA GLU A 82 -28.15 12.67 5.88
C GLU A 82 -26.83 13.08 6.53
N ALA A 83 -26.81 14.28 7.12
CA ALA A 83 -25.65 14.77 7.84
C ALA A 83 -25.48 13.99 9.15
N ARG A 84 -24.46 13.13 9.19
CA ARG A 84 -24.13 12.32 10.37
C ARG A 84 -22.97 12.85 11.21
N GLY A 85 -22.52 14.06 10.90
CA GLY A 85 -21.27 14.62 11.40
C GLY A 85 -20.07 14.13 10.59
N ARG A 86 -18.87 14.60 10.96
CA ARG A 86 -17.61 14.19 10.34
C ARG A 86 -17.26 12.77 10.78
N VAL A 87 -16.82 11.92 9.86
CA VAL A 87 -16.21 10.63 10.19
C VAL A 87 -14.96 10.89 11.02
N GLU A 88 -14.88 10.33 12.23
CA GLU A 88 -13.72 10.49 13.09
C GLU A 88 -12.50 9.80 12.46
N PRO A 89 -11.27 10.26 12.76
CA PRO A 89 -10.05 9.68 12.21
C PRO A 89 -9.99 8.16 12.36
N GLY A 90 -9.58 7.46 11.30
CA GLY A 90 -9.50 5.99 11.26
C GLY A 90 -10.85 5.30 11.05
N GLY A 91 -11.95 6.05 11.00
CA GLY A 91 -13.26 5.52 10.66
C GLY A 91 -13.39 5.15 9.19
N TRP A 92 -14.30 4.23 8.90
CA TRP A 92 -14.70 3.85 7.55
C TRP A 92 -16.11 4.34 7.29
N LEU A 93 -16.34 4.89 6.11
CA LEU A 93 -17.68 5.19 5.62
C LEU A 93 -18.09 4.11 4.62
N ILE A 94 -19.13 3.38 4.96
CA ILE A 94 -19.74 2.34 4.13
C ILE A 94 -20.96 2.95 3.45
N THR A 95 -20.97 2.94 2.12
CA THR A 95 -22.09 3.42 1.29
C THR A 95 -22.55 2.33 0.32
N PRO A 96 -23.78 2.40 -0.21
CA PRO A 96 -24.19 1.57 -1.33
C PRO A 96 -23.23 1.72 -2.51
N GLY A 97 -22.89 0.60 -3.16
CA GLY A 97 -22.11 0.59 -4.39
C GLY A 97 -22.97 0.80 -5.63
N SER A 98 -22.34 0.76 -6.81
CA SER A 98 -23.06 0.90 -8.10
C SER A 98 -23.96 -0.29 -8.44
N ARG A 99 -23.74 -1.43 -7.78
CA ARG A 99 -24.58 -2.63 -7.92
C ARG A 99 -25.21 -3.00 -6.57
N PRO A 100 -26.40 -3.59 -6.53
CA PRO A 100 -27.07 -3.96 -5.27
C PRO A 100 -26.25 -4.91 -4.37
N GLN A 101 -25.40 -5.74 -4.97
CA GLN A 101 -24.50 -6.65 -4.25
C GLN A 101 -23.17 -6.01 -3.82
N GLU A 102 -22.94 -4.73 -4.12
CA GLU A 102 -21.71 -4.02 -3.81
C GLU A 102 -21.96 -2.97 -2.73
N VAL A 103 -21.02 -2.83 -1.80
CA VAL A 103 -20.86 -1.64 -0.96
C VAL A 103 -19.49 -1.02 -1.23
N GLU A 104 -19.43 0.30 -1.17
CA GLU A 104 -18.18 1.04 -1.23
C GLU A 104 -17.75 1.42 0.19
N VAL A 105 -16.48 1.20 0.51
CA VAL A 105 -15.89 1.48 1.82
C VAL A 105 -14.78 2.50 1.63
N SER A 106 -15.00 3.72 2.10
CA SER A 106 -14.00 4.79 2.14
C SER A 106 -13.29 4.80 3.50
N VAL A 107 -11.96 4.65 3.50
CA VAL A 107 -11.15 4.61 4.72
C VAL A 107 -10.58 5.98 5.02
N TYR A 108 -10.89 6.51 6.21
CA TYR A 108 -10.37 7.81 6.63
C TYR A 108 -9.02 7.69 7.34
N ASP A 109 -8.16 8.67 7.10
CA ASP A 109 -6.83 8.78 7.71
C ASP A 109 -6.96 8.91 9.24
N PRO A 110 -6.20 8.13 10.03
CA PRO A 110 -6.24 8.18 11.50
C PRO A 110 -5.57 9.43 12.09
N ARG A 111 -4.76 10.16 11.32
CA ARG A 111 -4.03 11.35 11.76
C ARG A 111 -4.60 12.64 11.18
N ARG A 112 -5.19 12.57 9.98
CA ARG A 112 -5.68 13.73 9.22
C ARG A 112 -7.20 13.66 9.05
N PRO A 113 -7.99 14.37 9.88
CA PRO A 113 -9.44 14.35 9.77
C PRO A 113 -9.94 14.69 8.37
N GLY A 114 -10.85 13.87 7.84
CA GLY A 114 -11.49 14.12 6.54
C GLY A 114 -10.70 13.69 5.30
N ILE A 115 -9.48 13.14 5.45
CA ILE A 115 -8.71 12.61 4.31
C ILE A 115 -9.08 11.14 4.09
N VAL A 116 -9.47 10.77 2.88
CA VAL A 116 -9.68 9.37 2.49
C VAL A 116 -8.37 8.81 1.94
N ILE A 117 -7.89 7.71 2.50
CA ILE A 117 -6.59 7.11 2.15
C ILE A 117 -6.71 5.83 1.33
N ASP A 118 -7.90 5.24 1.25
CA ASP A 118 -8.18 4.10 0.39
C ASP A 118 -9.70 3.94 0.21
N VAL A 119 -10.09 3.31 -0.90
CA VAL A 119 -11.47 2.97 -1.22
C VAL A 119 -11.52 1.55 -1.76
N GLY A 120 -12.40 0.74 -1.21
CA GLY A 120 -12.59 -0.65 -1.59
C GLY A 120 -14.06 -0.96 -1.87
N ILE A 121 -14.30 -1.88 -2.79
CA ILE A 121 -15.62 -2.43 -3.07
C ILE A 121 -15.71 -3.79 -2.40
N PHE A 122 -16.79 -4.02 -1.66
CA PHE A 122 -17.05 -5.24 -0.91
C PHE A 122 -18.39 -5.83 -1.32
N ASP A 123 -18.51 -7.15 -1.17
CA ASP A 123 -19.75 -7.89 -1.36
C ASP A 123 -20.70 -7.59 -0.19
N ALA A 124 -21.87 -7.05 -0.52
CA ALA A 124 -22.86 -6.57 0.44
C ALA A 124 -23.47 -7.69 1.32
N ARG A 125 -23.33 -8.95 0.91
CA ARG A 125 -23.86 -10.11 1.64
C ARG A 125 -22.83 -10.72 2.58
N THR A 126 -21.58 -10.80 2.14
CA THR A 126 -20.51 -11.54 2.82
C THR A 126 -19.46 -10.66 3.50
N GLY A 127 -19.50 -9.34 3.26
CA GLY A 127 -18.48 -8.39 3.71
C GLY A 127 -17.09 -8.67 3.14
N SER A 128 -17.01 -9.47 2.07
CA SER A 128 -15.74 -9.86 1.44
C SER A 128 -15.30 -8.78 0.46
N MET A 129 -14.02 -8.45 0.44
CA MET A 129 -13.47 -7.50 -0.53
C MET A 129 -13.55 -8.07 -1.95
N ILE A 130 -14.10 -7.28 -2.87
CA ILE A 130 -14.17 -7.60 -4.30
C ILE A 130 -12.98 -6.98 -5.03
N ARG A 131 -12.75 -5.68 -4.84
CA ARG A 131 -11.67 -4.94 -5.51
C ARG A 131 -11.28 -3.68 -4.75
N ILE A 132 -10.02 -3.28 -4.85
CA ILE A 132 -9.54 -1.97 -4.40
C ILE A 132 -9.75 -0.99 -5.54
N VAL A 133 -10.31 0.17 -5.22
CA VAL A 133 -10.47 1.31 -6.13
C VAL A 133 -9.27 2.25 -6.01
N GLY A 134 -8.78 2.47 -4.78
CA GLY A 134 -7.67 3.35 -4.46
C GLY A 134 -8.10 4.64 -3.77
N THR A 135 -7.20 5.62 -3.69
CA THR A 135 -7.46 6.92 -3.05
C THR A 135 -8.42 7.79 -3.87
N LYS A 136 -9.32 8.52 -3.21
CA LYS A 136 -10.16 9.56 -3.82
C LYS A 136 -9.49 10.93 -3.81
#